data_AF-A0A8H6X3U4-F1
#
_entry.id   AF-A0A8H6X3U4-F1
#
_cell.length_a   1.000
_cell.length_b   1.000
_cell.length_c   1.000
_cell.angle_alpha   90.00
_cell.angle_beta   90.00
_cell.angle_gamma   90.00
#
_symmetry.space_group_name_H-M   'P 1'
#
loop_
_entity.id
_entity.type
_entity.pdbx_description
1 polymer ?
#
loop_
_entity_poly.entity_id
_entity_poly.type
_entity_poly.pdbx_seq_one_letter_code
_entity_poly.pdbx_strand_id
1 'polypeptide(L)'
;MMILDQFYAENFGKVYRSCGNCGTQFKRIVQINDLWAVNGDVVAGINTNFGDTATIRTTQVDGVDDICVKYTGNSNGAEPVEIGSGPDTKNCLYSTSDIKQL
;
A
#
# COMPACT_ATOMS: atom_id res chain seq x y z
N MET A 1 -2.68 -8.53 10.92
CA MET A 1 -1.94 -8.76 9.66
C MET A 1 -2.97 -9.12 8.61
N MET A 2 -2.82 -8.62 7.38
CA MET A 2 -3.70 -8.89 6.24
C MET A 2 -2.89 -9.53 5.12
N ILE A 3 -3.47 -10.49 4.41
CA ILE A 3 -2.88 -11.13 3.24
C ILE A 3 -3.87 -10.98 2.09
N LEU A 4 -3.40 -10.38 1.00
CA LEU A 4 -4.06 -10.35 -0.30
C LEU A 4 -3.28 -11.31 -1.19
N ASP A 5 -3.94 -12.34 -1.67
CA ASP A 5 -3.33 -13.38 -2.52
C ASP A 5 -4.25 -13.64 -3.70
N GLN A 6 -3.70 -13.71 -4.91
CA GLN A 6 -4.43 -14.03 -6.15
C GLN A 6 -5.69 -13.16 -6.33
N PHE A 7 -5.50 -11.85 -6.33
CA PHE A 7 -6.61 -10.88 -6.36
C PHE A 7 -6.56 -10.01 -7.61
N TYR A 8 -7.74 -9.68 -8.15
CA TYR A 8 -7.88 -8.75 -9.28
C TYR A 8 -8.61 -7.49 -8.81
N ALA A 9 -8.05 -6.33 -9.12
CA ALA A 9 -8.63 -5.01 -8.83
C ALA A 9 -8.62 -4.16 -10.09
N GLU A 10 -9.75 -3.52 -10.39
CA GLU A 10 -9.90 -2.60 -11.52
C GLU A 10 -10.68 -1.35 -11.10
N ASN A 11 -10.32 -0.18 -11.65
CA ASN A 11 -11.00 1.10 -11.41
C ASN A 11 -11.06 1.45 -9.92
N PHE A 12 -9.90 1.46 -9.25
CA PHE A 12 -9.80 1.59 -7.80
C PHE A 12 -9.07 2.85 -7.37
N GLY A 13 -9.49 3.44 -6.24
CA GLY A 13 -8.70 4.47 -5.57
C GLY A 13 -7.51 3.86 -4.84
N LYS A 14 -7.77 2.95 -3.89
CA LYS A 14 -6.70 2.21 -3.18
C LYS A 14 -7.09 0.74 -2.95
N VAL A 15 -6.21 -0.21 -3.26
CA VAL A 15 -6.46 -1.65 -2.95
C VAL A 15 -6.37 -1.89 -1.45
N TYR A 16 -5.32 -1.37 -0.81
CA TYR A 16 -5.14 -1.44 0.64
C TYR A 16 -4.80 -0.07 1.22
N ARG A 17 -5.49 0.31 2.32
CA ARG A 17 -5.15 1.49 3.11
C ARG A 17 -5.18 1.18 4.61
N SER A 18 -4.03 1.32 5.26
CA SER A 18 -3.96 1.37 6.73
C SER A 18 -4.67 2.63 7.21
N CYS A 19 -5.67 2.50 8.09
CA CYS A 19 -6.42 3.67 8.58
C CYS A 19 -5.47 4.73 9.15
N GLY A 20 -5.42 5.90 8.55
CA GLY A 20 -4.45 6.92 8.90
C GLY A 20 -4.93 7.95 9.91
N ASN A 21 -6.23 8.02 10.21
CA ASN A 21 -6.82 9.03 11.09
C ASN A 21 -7.86 8.45 12.08
N CYS A 22 -7.91 7.13 12.24
CA CYS A 22 -8.73 6.46 13.24
C CYS A 22 -8.34 6.91 14.66
N GLY A 23 -9.34 7.10 15.54
CA GLY A 23 -9.11 7.52 16.92
C GLY A 23 -8.23 6.57 17.74
N THR A 24 -8.20 5.28 17.39
CA THR A 24 -7.22 4.33 17.91
C THR A 24 -6.37 3.78 16.76
N GLN A 25 -5.05 3.79 16.97
CA GLN A 25 -4.07 3.40 15.97
C GLN A 25 -3.27 2.19 16.40
N PHE A 26 -2.88 1.39 15.41
CA PHE A 26 -2.16 0.15 15.61
C PHE A 26 -1.17 -0.02 14.46
N LYS A 27 -0.08 -0.75 14.73
CA LYS A 27 0.78 -1.27 13.66
C LYS A 27 -0.03 -2.24 12.80
N ARG A 28 -0.02 -2.01 11.48
CA ARG A 28 -0.66 -2.86 10.48
C ARG A 28 0.38 -3.40 9.49
N ILE A 29 0.26 -4.68 9.19
CA ILE A 29 1.15 -5.38 8.25
C ILE A 29 0.26 -5.95 7.15
N VAL A 30 0.59 -5.66 5.90
CA VAL A 30 -0.04 -6.25 4.71
C VAL A 30 0.99 -7.02 3.89
N GLN A 31 0.58 -8.17 3.38
CA GLN A 31 1.29 -8.90 2.34
C GLN A 31 0.38 -8.99 1.12
N ILE A 32 0.88 -8.57 -0.03
CA ILE A 32 0.17 -8.59 -1.31
C ILE A 32 0.99 -9.48 -2.24
N ASN A 33 0.42 -10.61 -2.64
CA ASN A 33 1.04 -11.56 -3.54
C ASN A 33 0.09 -11.83 -4.69
N ASP A 34 0.62 -11.89 -5.92
CA ASP A 34 -0.16 -12.24 -7.11
C ASP A 34 -1.40 -11.34 -7.28
N LEU A 35 -1.18 -10.02 -7.26
CA LEU A 35 -2.21 -9.02 -7.52
C LEU A 35 -2.17 -8.61 -9.00
N TRP A 36 -3.34 -8.54 -9.63
CA TRP A 36 -3.56 -7.86 -10.90
C TRP A 36 -4.30 -6.56 -10.63
N ALA A 37 -3.65 -5.42 -10.89
CA ALA A 37 -4.21 -4.10 -10.63
C ALA A 37 -4.27 -3.29 -11.92
N VAL A 38 -5.48 -2.87 -12.31
CA VAL A 38 -5.74 -2.15 -13.56
C VAL A 38 -6.45 -0.84 -13.27
N ASN A 39 -6.00 0.27 -13.86
CA ASN A 39 -6.62 1.60 -13.76
C ASN A 39 -6.90 2.02 -12.30
N GLY A 40 -5.88 2.41 -11.54
CA GLY A 40 -6.11 2.88 -10.18
C GLY A 40 -4.97 3.66 -9.53
N ASP A 41 -5.27 4.38 -8.44
CA ASP A 41 -4.32 5.36 -7.92
C ASP A 41 -3.20 4.67 -7.11
N VAL A 42 -3.55 3.88 -6.07
CA VAL A 42 -2.54 3.33 -5.15
C VAL A 42 -2.80 1.86 -4.79
N VAL A 43 -1.80 0.99 -4.95
CA VAL A 43 -1.93 -0.41 -4.47
C VAL A 43 -1.95 -0.45 -2.94
N ALA A 44 -0.93 0.08 -2.25
CA ALA A 44 -0.86 0.06 -0.79
C ALA A 44 -0.54 1.43 -0.17
N GLY A 45 -1.36 1.89 0.78
CA GLY A 45 -1.09 3.08 1.59
C GLY A 45 -0.83 2.73 3.07
N ILE A 46 0.37 2.99 3.59
CA ILE A 46 0.80 2.61 4.95
C ILE A 46 1.23 3.81 5.81
N ASN A 47 1.13 3.68 7.15
CA ASN A 47 1.55 4.72 8.09
C ASN A 47 2.90 4.36 8.75
N THR A 48 3.98 5.02 8.35
CA THR A 48 5.34 4.63 8.76
C THR A 48 5.61 4.89 10.24
N ASN A 49 4.99 5.92 10.81
CA ASN A 49 5.11 6.29 12.23
C ASN A 49 4.49 5.26 13.18
N PHE A 50 3.54 4.44 12.72
CA PHE A 50 3.02 3.30 13.48
C PHE A 50 3.78 2.00 13.21
N GLY A 51 4.84 2.06 12.39
CA GLY A 51 5.65 0.91 12.04
C GLY A 51 5.01 -0.01 11.00
N ASP A 52 4.05 0.49 10.22
CA ASP A 52 3.36 -0.31 9.21
C ASP A 52 4.34 -0.81 8.14
N THR A 53 4.06 -1.99 7.60
CA THR A 53 4.82 -2.56 6.49
C THR A 53 3.89 -3.13 5.43
N ALA A 54 4.25 -2.94 4.16
CA ALA A 54 3.64 -3.59 3.01
C ALA A 54 4.71 -4.42 2.30
N THR A 55 4.51 -5.73 2.23
CA THR A 55 5.32 -6.61 1.40
C THR A 55 4.54 -6.90 0.13
N ILE A 56 5.12 -6.61 -1.03
CA ILE A 56 4.45 -6.75 -2.33
C ILE A 56 5.30 -7.66 -3.22
N ARG A 57 4.71 -8.73 -3.74
CA ARG A 57 5.36 -9.73 -4.60
C ARG A 57 4.49 -10.07 -5.79
N THR A 58 5.12 -10.45 -6.89
CA THR A 58 4.45 -11.02 -8.08
C THR A 58 3.23 -10.20 -8.53
N THR A 59 3.32 -8.88 -8.52
CA THR A 59 2.18 -7.99 -8.83
C THR A 59 2.27 -7.52 -10.29
N GLN A 60 1.16 -7.56 -11.00
CA GLN A 60 1.04 -7.08 -12.37
C GLN A 60 0.14 -5.85 -12.40
N VAL A 61 0.58 -4.79 -13.07
CA VAL A 61 -0.11 -3.50 -13.08
C VAL A 61 -0.25 -2.94 -14.48
N ASP A 62 -1.37 -2.29 -14.75
CA ASP A 62 -1.58 -1.46 -15.94
C ASP A 62 -2.37 -0.20 -15.54
N GLY A 63 -1.88 0.97 -15.94
CA GLY A 63 -2.52 2.24 -15.56
C GLY A 63 -2.62 2.48 -14.05
N VAL A 64 -1.58 2.13 -13.27
CA VAL A 64 -1.53 2.37 -11.82
C VAL A 64 -0.50 3.44 -11.47
N ASP A 65 -0.90 4.46 -10.70
CA ASP A 65 -0.05 5.62 -10.40
C ASP A 65 1.07 5.26 -9.40
N ASP A 66 0.72 4.67 -8.25
CA ASP A 66 1.68 4.30 -7.20
C ASP A 66 1.46 2.87 -6.65
N ILE A 67 2.56 2.13 -6.47
CA ILE A 67 2.50 0.79 -5.88
C ILE A 67 2.41 0.85 -4.35
N CYS A 68 3.20 1.72 -3.72
CA CYS A 68 3.20 1.86 -2.26
C CYS A 68 3.43 3.31 -1.87
N VAL A 69 2.50 3.88 -1.12
CA VAL A 69 2.57 5.25 -0.61
C VAL A 69 2.67 5.24 0.91
N LYS A 70 3.58 6.09 1.42
CA LYS A 70 3.89 6.24 2.84
C LYS A 70 3.25 7.51 3.36
N TYR A 71 2.62 7.38 4.53
CA TYR A 71 1.97 8.46 5.24
C TYR A 71 2.50 8.58 6.67
N THR A 72 2.30 9.76 7.25
CA THR A 72 2.31 9.98 8.69
C THR A 72 0.86 10.00 9.18
N GLY A 73 0.44 8.92 9.85
CA GLY A 73 -0.90 8.82 10.42
C GLY A 73 -1.04 9.55 11.75
N ASN A 74 -2.27 9.82 12.15
CA ASN A 74 -2.66 10.49 13.39
C ASN A 74 -3.88 9.78 14.03
N SER A 75 -4.29 10.26 15.20
CA SER A 75 -5.45 9.76 15.95
C SER A 75 -6.46 10.86 16.27
N ASN A 76 -6.41 11.99 15.56
CA ASN A 76 -7.26 13.15 15.81
C ASN A 76 -8.27 13.43 14.68
N GLY A 77 -8.37 12.53 13.69
CA GLY A 77 -9.30 12.66 12.58
C GLY A 77 -8.80 13.53 11.43
N ALA A 78 -7.65 14.21 11.57
CA ALA A 78 -7.07 14.99 10.47
C ALA A 78 -6.61 14.06 9.33
N GLU A 79 -6.58 14.54 8.10
CA GLU A 79 -6.07 13.72 6.99
C GLU A 79 -4.57 13.41 7.17
N PRO A 80 -4.14 12.17 6.95
CA PRO A 80 -2.73 11.78 7.04
C PRO A 80 -1.87 12.49 6.00
N VAL A 81 -0.70 12.96 6.41
CA VAL A 81 0.24 13.62 5.51
C VAL A 81 0.99 12.57 4.70
N GLU A 82 0.98 12.71 3.37
CA GLU A 82 1.81 11.92 2.49
C GLU A 82 3.28 12.34 2.60
N ILE A 83 4.18 11.36 2.73
CA ILE A 83 5.61 11.60 2.92
C ILE A 83 6.48 10.95 1.83
N GLY A 84 5.86 10.33 0.83
CA GLY A 84 6.52 9.80 -0.36
C GLY A 84 6.00 8.43 -0.78
N SER A 85 6.38 8.00 -1.98
CA SER A 85 5.99 6.72 -2.55
C SER A 85 7.20 5.85 -2.93
N GLY A 86 6.94 4.66 -3.41
CA GLY A 86 7.95 3.74 -3.93
C GLY A 86 8.53 2.76 -2.90
N PRO A 87 9.41 1.86 -3.36
CA PRO A 87 10.01 0.83 -2.53
C PRO A 87 11.04 1.40 -1.56
N ASP A 88 11.21 0.75 -0.43
CA ASP A 88 12.32 0.95 0.49
C ASP A 88 12.65 -0.34 1.26
N THR A 89 13.60 -0.26 2.19
CA THR A 89 14.08 -1.41 2.96
C THR A 89 13.36 -1.62 4.29
N LYS A 90 12.36 -0.79 4.63
CA LYS A 90 11.78 -0.76 5.99
C LYS A 90 10.25 -0.90 6.02
N ASN A 91 9.55 -0.20 5.15
CA ASN A 91 8.11 -0.03 5.18
C ASN A 91 7.45 -0.55 3.89
N CYS A 92 7.89 -0.09 2.73
CA CYS A 92 7.39 -0.54 1.42
C CYS A 92 8.35 -1.57 0.83
N LEU A 93 8.18 -2.84 1.23
CA LEU A 93 9.13 -3.91 1.00
C LEU A 93 8.86 -4.60 -0.35
N TYR A 94 9.40 -4.04 -1.44
CA TYR A 94 9.38 -4.66 -2.76
C TYR A 94 10.53 -4.15 -3.64
N SER A 95 10.76 -4.82 -4.75
CA SER A 95 11.73 -4.43 -5.78
C SER A 95 11.01 -4.18 -7.10
N THR A 96 11.68 -3.55 -8.06
CA THR A 96 11.11 -3.35 -9.39
C THR A 96 10.81 -4.68 -10.10
N SER A 97 11.54 -5.76 -9.81
CA SER A 97 11.26 -7.09 -10.37
C SER A 97 10.00 -7.77 -9.81
N ASP A 98 9.50 -7.30 -8.66
CA ASP A 98 8.23 -7.78 -8.10
C ASP A 98 7.02 -7.20 -8.83
N ILE A 99 7.22 -6.13 -9.61
CA ILE A 99 6.16 -5.39 -10.31
C ILE A 99 6.35 -5.56 -11.82
N LYS A 100 5.35 -6.10 -12.49
CA LYS A 100 5.35 -6.27 -13.95
C LYS A 100 4.26 -5.39 -14.56
N GLN A 101 4.53 -4.86 -15.74
CA GLN A 101 3.46 -4.28 -16.55
C GLN A 101 2.60 -5.42 -17.12
N LEU A 102 1.28 -5.24 -17.09
CA LEU A 102 0.28 -6.16 -17.64
C LEU A 102 0.28 -6.12 -19.19
#